data_AF-A0A2V9PMY4-F1
#
_entry.id   AF-A0A2V9PMY4-F1
#
_cell.length_a   1.000
_cell.length_b   1.000
_cell.length_c   1.000
_cell.angle_alpha   90.00
_cell.angle_beta   90.00
_cell.angle_gamma   90.00
#
_symmetry.space_group_name_H-M   'P 1'
#
loop_
_entity.id
_entity.type
_entity.pdbx_description
1 polymer ?
#
loop_
_entity_poly.entity_id
_entity_poly.type
_entity_poly.pdbx_seq_one_letter_code
_entity_poly.pdbx_strand_id
1 'polypeptide(L)' 'MYRRKDVDAVLRIKKLLYEEGFTIAGARQQLRSDLKLQKNQAPLPFPSQSVSDLRRIRHGLQEILGMLSARR' A
#
# COMPACT_ATOMS: atom_id res chain seq x y z
N MET A 1 -6.45 -19.85 6.76
CA MET A 1 -7.48 -18.79 6.91
C MET A 1 -7.34 -17.81 5.75
N TYR A 2 -8.44 -17.37 5.12
CA TYR A 2 -8.41 -16.44 3.97
C TYR A 2 -8.38 -14.98 4.42
N ARG A 3 -7.78 -14.08 3.63
CA ARG A 3 -7.77 -12.64 3.92
C ARG A 3 -9.01 -11.97 3.32
N ARG A 4 -9.41 -10.83 3.88
CA ARG A 4 -10.52 -10.01 3.38
C ARG A 4 -10.43 -9.75 1.87
N LYS A 5 -9.25 -9.39 1.38
CA LYS A 5 -9.01 -9.17 -0.05
C LYS A 5 -9.27 -10.39 -0.93
N ASP A 6 -9.03 -11.59 -0.41
CA ASP A 6 -9.24 -12.83 -1.14
C ASP A 6 -10.75 -13.09 -1.27
N VAL A 7 -11.53 -12.79 -0.22
CA VAL A 7 -13.00 -12.86 -0.24
C VAL A 7 -13.60 -11.81 -1.17
N ASP A 8 -13.13 -10.57 -1.10
CA ASP A 8 -13.60 -9.48 -1.96
C ASP A 8 -13.38 -9.79 -3.44
N ALA A 9 -12.23 -10.41 -3.78
CA ALA A 9 -11.94 -10.84 -5.16
C ALA A 9 -12.95 -11.89 -5.65
N VAL A 10 -13.30 -12.87 -4.82
CA VAL A 10 -14.29 -13.91 -5.16
C VAL A 10 -15.68 -13.30 -5.33
N LEU A 11 -16.09 -12.39 -4.44
CA LEU A 11 -17.37 -11.69 -4.55
C LEU A 11 -17.46 -10.87 -5.85
N ARG A 12 -16.37 -10.20 -6.24
CA ARG A 12 -16.30 -9.46 -7.51
C ARG A 12 -16.43 -10.38 -8.71
N ILE A 13 -15.76 -11.55 -8.70
CA ILE A 13 -15.88 -12.56 -9.76
C ILE A 13 -17.32 -13.06 -9.85
N LYS A 14 -17.95 -13.39 -8.72
CA LYS A 14 -19.35 -13.84 -8.68
C LYS A 14 -20.28 -12.81 -9.31
N LYS A 15 -20.13 -11.53 -8.94
CA LYS A 15 -20.92 -10.44 -9.51
C LYS A 15 -20.77 -10.34 -11.02
N LEU A 16 -19.53 -10.35 -11.52
CA LEU A 16 -19.26 -10.25 -12.96
C LEU A 16 -19.92 -11.39 -13.75
N LEU A 17 -19.87 -12.62 -13.24
CA LEU A 17 -20.38 -13.78 -13.97
C LEU A 17 -21.91 -13.93 -13.86
N TYR A 18 -22.48 -13.74 -12.68
CA TYR A 18 -23.87 -14.10 -12.41
C TYR A 18 -24.83 -12.90 -12.38
N GLU A 19 -24.37 -11.72 -11.97
CA GLU A 19 -25.21 -10.52 -11.93
C GLU A 19 -25.05 -9.69 -13.21
N GLU A 20 -23.81 -9.53 -13.67
CA GLU A 20 -23.49 -8.71 -14.87
C GLU A 20 -23.44 -9.54 -16.16
N GLY A 21 -23.49 -10.89 -16.08
CA GLY A 21 -23.60 -11.77 -17.23
C GLY A 21 -22.36 -11.89 -18.12
N PHE A 22 -21.17 -11.54 -17.61
CA PHE A 22 -19.94 -11.68 -18.38
C PHE A 22 -19.59 -13.16 -18.60
N THR A 23 -19.02 -13.44 -19.77
CA THR A 23 -18.28 -14.70 -19.98
C THR A 23 -16.99 -14.70 -19.15
N ILE A 24 -16.41 -15.88 -18.93
CA ILE A 24 -15.14 -16.00 -18.20
C ILE A 24 -14.03 -15.15 -18.84
N ALA A 25 -13.99 -15.08 -20.17
CA ALA A 25 -13.04 -14.25 -20.90
C ALA A 25 -13.29 -12.76 -20.65
N GLY A 26 -14.56 -12.33 -20.72
CA GLY A 26 -14.97 -10.94 -20.48
C GLY A 26 -14.69 -10.49 -19.04
N ALA A 27 -15.05 -11.30 -18.04
CA ALA A 27 -14.78 -11.01 -16.63
C ALA A 27 -13.28 -10.88 -16.36
N ARG A 28 -12.45 -11.73 -16.98
CA ARG A 28 -10.98 -11.64 -16.87
C ARG A 28 -10.44 -10.35 -17.48
N GLN A 29 -10.98 -9.91 -18.62
CA GLN A 29 -10.59 -8.65 -19.23
C GLN A 29 -10.98 -7.47 -18.33
N GLN A 30 -12.20 -7.48 -17.78
CA GLN A 30 -12.68 -6.42 -16.87
C GLN A 30 -11.81 -6.32 -15.61
N LEU A 31 -11.51 -7.44 -14.96
CA LEU A 31 -10.64 -7.46 -13.77
C LEU A 31 -9.22 -6.93 -14.05
N ARG A 32 -8.68 -7.21 -15.24
CA ARG A 32 -7.37 -6.66 -15.66
C ARG A 32 -7.42 -5.16 -15.86
N SER A 33 -8.51 -4.64 -16.44
CA SER A 33 -8.73 -3.21 -16.60
C SER A 33 -8.85 -2.52 -15.24
N ASP A 34 -9.65 -3.06 -14.32
CA ASP A 34 -9.83 -2.54 -12.96
C ASP A 34 -8.47 -2.46 -12.21
N LEU A 35 -7.62 -3.47 -12.34
CA LEU A 35 -6.26 -3.49 -11.77
C LEU A 35 -5.34 -2.40 -12.37
N LYS A 36 -5.47 -2.10 -13.67
CA LYS A 36 -4.70 -1.01 -14.30
C LYS A 36 -5.14 0.35 -13.77
N LEU A 37 -6.45 0.57 -13.58
CA LEU A 37 -6.95 1.80 -12.98
C LEU A 37 -6.42 1.99 -11.55
N GLN A 38 -6.36 0.93 -10.75
CA GLN A 38 -5.79 1.01 -9.40
C GLN A 38 -4.31 1.38 -9.40
N LYS A 39 -3.52 0.87 -10.36
CA LYS A 39 -2.10 1.22 -10.48
C LYS A 39 -1.86 2.68 -10.90
N ASN A 40 -2.84 3.30 -11.55
CA ASN A 40 -2.78 4.71 -11.96
C ASN A 40 -3.28 5.67 -10.87
N GLN A 41 -3.48 5.21 -9.63
CA GLN A 41 -3.75 6.12 -8.53
C GLN A 41 -2.53 7.02 -8.30
N ALA A 42 -2.79 8.33 -8.23
CA ALA A 42 -1.77 9.29 -7.84
C ALA A 42 -1.18 8.86 -6.49
N PRO A 43 0.14 8.87 -6.33
CA PRO A 43 0.75 8.54 -5.06
C PRO A 43 0.14 9.45 -3.98
N LEU A 44 -0.20 8.85 -2.84
CA LEU A 44 -0.68 9.61 -1.70
C LEU A 44 0.37 10.69 -1.36
N PRO A 45 -0.06 11.91 -1.00
CA PRO A 45 0.84 13.00 -0.64
C PRO A 45 1.42 12.73 0.75
N PHE A 46 2.21 11.68 0.88
CA PHE A 46 3.05 11.49 2.03
C PHE A 46 4.21 12.47 1.90
N PRO A 47 4.46 13.33 2.89
CA PRO A 47 5.69 14.11 2.91
C PRO A 47 6.84 13.09 2.85
N SER A 48 7.62 13.11 1.78
CA SER A 48 8.85 12.35 1.72
C SER A 48 9.70 12.89 2.88
N GLN A 49 9.82 12.12 3.95
CA GLN A 49 10.74 12.46 5.04
C GLN A 49 12.09 12.67 4.38
N SER A 50 12.53 13.93 4.36
CA SER A 50 13.71 14.27 3.60
C SER A 50 14.89 13.56 4.27
N VAL A 51 15.85 13.08 3.49
CA VAL A 51 17.04 12.41 4.06
C VAL A 51 17.75 13.33 5.07
N SER A 52 17.58 14.65 4.93
CA SER A 52 17.98 15.68 5.91
C SER A 52 17.30 15.54 7.27
N ASP A 53 15.99 15.26 7.33
CA ASP A 53 15.25 15.12 8.60
C ASP A 53 15.77 13.92 9.39
N LEU A 54 16.02 12.80 8.71
CA LEU A 54 16.58 11.60 9.33
C LEU A 54 18.01 11.83 9.84
N ARG A 55 18.83 12.60 9.11
CA ARG A 55 20.19 12.97 9.57
C ARG A 55 20.15 13.83 10.83
N ARG A 56 19.21 14.78 10.90
CA ARG A 56 19.02 15.64 12.08
C ARG A 56 18.60 14.83 13.30
N ILE A 57 17.62 13.93 13.13
CA ILE A 57 17.16 13.03 14.20
C ILE A 57 18.32 12.16 14.68
N ARG A 58 19.08 11.56 13.76
CA ARG A 58 20.27 10.75 14.10
C ARG A 58 21.30 11.55 14.90
N HIS A 59 21.61 12.77 14.49
CA HIS A 59 22.54 13.64 15.21
C HIS A 59 22.05 13.92 16.64
N GLY A 60 20.79 14.31 16.81
CA GLY A 60 20.23 14.58 18.14
C GLY A 60 20.26 13.35 19.05
N LEU A 61 20.00 12.15 18.50
CA LEU A 61 20.11 10.90 19.26
C LEU A 61 21.55 10.59 19.68
N GLN A 62 22.54 10.90 18.84
CA GLN A 62 23.96 10.74 19.18
C GLN A 62 24.39 11.72 20.28
N GLU A 63 23.90 12.95 20.27
CA GLU A 63 24.17 13.94 21.33
C GLU A 63 23.58 13.48 22.66
N ILE A 64 22.32 13.02 22.68
CA ILE A 64 21.68 12.48 23.88
C ILE A 64 22.45 11.26 24.40
N LEU A 65 22.87 10.36 23.51
CA LEU A 65 23.69 9.20 23.88
C LEU A 65 25.06 9.63 24.45
N GLY A 66 25.67 10.67 23.90
CA GLY A 66 26.88 11.30 24.43
C GLY A 66 26.68 11.85 25.84
N MET A 67 25.60 12.59 26.07
CA MET A 67 25.26 13.14 27.40
C MET A 67 25.00 12.04 28.43
N LEU A 68 24.33 10.95 28.03
CA LEU A 68 24.03 9.83 28.92
C LEU A 68 25.26 8.94 29.19
N SER A 69 26.17 8.81 28.23
CA SER A 69 27.41 8.03 28.40
C SER A 69 28.49 8.78 29.17
N ALA A 70 28.56 10.10 29.07
CA ALA A 70 29.48 10.95 29.85
C ALA A 70 29.10 11.07 31.33
N ARG A 71 27.91 10.61 31.72
CA ARG A 71 27.37 10.67 33.09
C ARG A 71 27.49 9.34 33.83
N ARG A 72 28.38 8.45 33.36
CA ARG A 72 28.72 7.17 33.98
C ARG A 72 30.14 7.17 34.50
#